data_AF-A0A7W0TRL0-F1
#
_entry.id   AF-A0A7W0TRL0-F1
#
_cell.length_a   1.000
_cell.length_b   1.000
_cell.length_c   1.000
_cell.angle_alpha   90.00
_cell.angle_beta   90.00
_cell.angle_gamma   90.00
#
_symmetry.space_group_name_H-M   'P 1'
#
loop_
_entity.id
_entity.type
_entity.pdbx_description
1 polymer ?
#
loop_
_entity_poly.entity_id
_entity_poly.type
_entity_poly.pdbx_seq_one_letter_code
_entity_poly.pdbx_strand_id
1 'polypeptide(L)'
;MSRKAATPWGPSRIVEELALSQRAGDKRFACVIQLLEGASGEVLIRFAYSTGGTVRRGPVTLRSRDLDRLGSALDRHPGLARTIRRALDSSR
;
A
#
# COMPACT_ATOMS: atom_id res chain seq x y z
N MET A 1 -1.70 12.82 16.59
CA MET A 1 -0.24 12.54 16.70
C MET A 1 0.24 11.99 15.36
N SER A 2 1.38 12.46 14.85
CA SER A 2 2.00 11.93 13.62
C SER A 2 2.42 10.48 13.83
N ARG A 3 1.74 9.52 13.19
CA ARG A 3 2.09 8.10 13.28
C ARG A 3 3.34 7.83 12.43
N LYS A 4 4.36 7.21 13.03
CA LYS A 4 5.65 6.92 12.35
C LYS A 4 5.68 5.50 11.82
N ALA A 5 6.43 5.30 10.76
CA ALA A 5 6.66 4.04 10.08
C ALA A 5 8.15 3.86 9.81
N ALA A 6 8.75 2.75 10.23
CA ALA A 6 10.11 2.40 9.82
C ALA A 6 10.09 1.90 8.37
N THR A 7 10.96 2.42 7.51
CA THR A 7 11.20 1.92 6.15
C THR A 7 12.67 1.50 6.00
N PRO A 8 13.04 0.74 4.95
CA PRO A 8 14.45 0.47 4.64
C PRO A 8 15.30 1.72 4.35
N TRP A 9 14.67 2.87 4.11
CA TRP A 9 15.35 4.14 3.80
C TRP A 9 15.33 5.14 4.96
N GLY A 10 14.88 4.69 6.14
CA GLY A 10 14.77 5.52 7.32
C GLY A 10 13.32 5.71 7.79
N PRO A 11 13.12 6.54 8.82
CA PRO A 11 11.79 6.81 9.35
C PRO A 11 10.96 7.61 8.35
N SER A 12 9.68 7.25 8.25
CA SER A 12 8.68 8.00 7.48
C SER A 12 7.47 8.31 8.35
N ARG A 13 6.76 9.38 8.01
CA ARG A 13 5.47 9.72 8.60
C ARG A 13 4.36 9.08 7.78
N ILE A 14 3.40 8.43 8.45
CA ILE A 14 2.15 8.00 7.80
C ILE A 14 1.30 9.26 7.59
N VAL A 15 1.06 9.58 6.34
CA VAL A 15 0.21 10.70 5.90
C VAL A 15 -1.25 10.25 5.83
N GLU A 16 -1.47 9.06 5.28
CA GLU A 16 -2.79 8.48 5.08
C GLU A 16 -2.73 6.96 5.28
N GLU A 17 -3.82 6.36 5.75
CA GLU A 17 -3.93 4.92 5.95
C GLU A 17 -5.36 4.45 5.60
N LEU A 18 -5.45 3.45 4.74
CA LEU A 18 -6.66 2.71 4.42
C LEU A 18 -6.51 1.28 4.92
N ALA A 19 -7.44 0.81 5.75
CA ALA A 19 -7.52 -0.59 6.17
C ALA A 19 -8.79 -1.24 5.60
N LEU A 20 -8.63 -2.11 4.60
CA LEU A 20 -9.71 -2.87 4.00
C LEU A 20 -9.88 -4.20 4.72
N SER A 21 -10.92 -4.30 5.55
CA SER A 21 -11.26 -5.55 6.27
C SER A 21 -11.78 -6.61 5.31
N GLN A 22 -11.27 -7.84 5.46
CA GLN A 22 -11.58 -8.99 4.62
C GLN A 22 -11.84 -10.23 5.48
N ARG A 23 -12.61 -11.18 4.91
CA ARG A 23 -12.92 -12.47 5.55
C ARG A 23 -12.78 -13.61 4.55
N ALA A 24 -12.28 -14.75 5.02
CA ALA A 24 -12.26 -16.01 4.28
C ALA A 24 -12.57 -17.16 5.26
N GLY A 25 -13.79 -17.70 5.20
CA GLY A 25 -14.34 -18.52 6.29
C GLY A 25 -14.32 -17.73 7.60
N ASP A 26 -13.80 -18.35 8.67
CA ASP A 26 -13.67 -17.72 9.98
C ASP A 26 -12.45 -16.78 10.10
N LYS A 27 -11.55 -16.78 9.11
CA LYS A 27 -10.34 -15.95 9.15
C LYS A 27 -10.68 -14.50 8.84
N ARG A 28 -10.24 -13.60 9.72
CA ARG A 28 -10.34 -12.15 9.55
C ARG A 28 -8.95 -11.56 9.34
N PHE A 29 -8.82 -10.75 8.30
CA PHE A 29 -7.57 -10.07 7.96
C PHE A 29 -7.88 -8.72 7.32
N ALA A 30 -6.87 -7.87 7.19
CA ALA A 30 -7.02 -6.64 6.43
C ALA A 30 -5.83 -6.42 5.49
N CYS A 31 -6.15 -5.88 4.31
CA CYS A 31 -5.17 -5.20 3.47
C CYS A 31 -5.04 -3.77 4.00
N VAL A 32 -3.83 -3.35 4.34
CA VAL A 32 -3.54 -1.99 4.81
C VAL A 32 -2.68 -1.30 3.75
N ILE A 33 -3.15 -0.15 3.27
CA ILE A 33 -2.44 0.71 2.31
C ILE A 33 -2.12 2.01 3.04
N GLN A 34 -0.85 2.40 3.06
CA GLN A 34 -0.40 3.63 3.71
C GLN A 34 0.30 4.53 2.69
N LEU A 35 -0.05 5.81 2.70
CA LEU A 35 0.75 6.87 2.10
C LEU A 35 1.75 7.36 3.14
N LEU A 36 3.03 7.34 2.80
CA LEU A 36 4.10 7.78 3.69
C LEU A 36 4.85 8.95 3.07
N GLU A 37 5.37 9.81 3.94
CA GLU A 37 6.32 10.87 3.60
C GLU A 37 7.63 10.57 4.33
N GLY A 38 8.71 10.44 3.58
CA GLY A 38 10.04 10.24 4.14
C GLY A 38 10.69 11.55 4.56
N ALA A 39 11.88 11.45 5.16
CA ALA A 39 12.57 12.59 5.77
C ALA A 39 13.00 13.66 4.76
N SER A 40 13.18 13.31 3.48
CA SER A 40 13.50 14.25 2.41
C SER A 40 12.27 14.77 1.65
N GLY A 41 11.06 14.49 2.16
CA GLY A 41 9.80 14.83 1.50
C GLY A 41 9.37 13.86 0.41
N GLU A 42 10.08 12.73 0.25
CA GLU A 42 9.73 11.73 -0.73
C GLU A 42 8.41 11.02 -0.38
N VAL A 43 7.58 10.80 -1.40
CA VAL A 43 6.30 10.09 -1.25
C VAL A 43 6.51 8.60 -1.48
N LEU A 44 6.04 7.79 -0.55
CA LEU A 44 6.09 6.33 -0.62
C LEU A 44 4.68 5.77 -0.46
N ILE A 45 4.40 4.64 -1.11
CA ILE A 45 3.21 3.85 -0.80
C ILE A 45 3.63 2.53 -0.17
N ARG A 46 2.89 2.10 0.85
CA ARG A 46 3.15 0.86 1.57
C ARG A 46 1.92 -0.03 1.56
N PHE A 47 2.13 -1.29 1.22
CA PHE A 47 1.14 -2.35 1.29
C PHE A 47 1.51 -3.31 2.42
N ALA A 48 0.54 -3.59 3.29
CA ALA A 48 0.71 -4.49 4.43
C ALA A 48 -0.49 -5.42 4.58
N TYR A 49 -0.23 -6.59 5.17
CA TYR A 49 -1.25 -7.56 5.53
C TYR A 49 -1.30 -7.68 7.05
N SER A 50 -2.49 -7.50 7.63
CA SER A 50 -2.71 -7.65 9.06
C SER A 50 -3.70 -8.76 9.39
N THR A 51 -3.50 -9.43 10.52
CA THR A 51 -4.48 -10.31 11.16
C THR A 51 -4.64 -9.91 12.62
N GLY A 52 -5.88 -9.88 13.11
CA GLY A 52 -6.16 -9.46 14.48
C GLY A 52 -5.63 -8.07 14.83
N GLY A 53 -5.61 -7.15 13.86
CA GLY A 53 -5.08 -5.78 14.04
C GLY A 53 -3.57 -5.64 13.97
N THR A 54 -2.80 -6.73 13.91
CA THR A 54 -1.33 -6.69 13.84
C THR A 54 -0.84 -7.02 12.43
N VAL A 55 0.08 -6.20 11.91
CA VAL A 55 0.77 -6.46 10.64
C VAL A 55 1.66 -7.69 10.79
N ARG A 56 1.42 -8.74 9.99
CA ARG A 56 2.10 -10.05 10.13
C ARG A 56 3.19 -10.32 9.11
N ARG A 57 3.17 -9.64 7.96
CA ARG A 57 4.17 -9.81 6.88
C ARG A 57 4.86 -8.48 6.63
N GLY A 58 6.18 -8.56 6.41
CA GLY A 58 7.02 -7.40 6.16
C GLY A 58 6.37 -6.48 5.13
N PRO A 59 5.97 -5.26 5.50
CA PRO A 59 5.25 -4.37 4.61
C PRO A 59 6.11 -4.06 3.38
N VAL A 60 5.53 -4.16 2.19
CA VAL A 60 6.22 -3.80 0.94
C VAL A 60 6.02 -2.31 0.74
N THR A 61 7.12 -1.56 0.67
CA THR A 61 7.11 -0.12 0.44
C THR A 61 7.70 0.18 -0.93
N LEU A 62 6.94 0.88 -1.76
CA LEU A 62 7.36 1.33 -3.09
C LEU A 62 7.70 2.82 -3.03
N ARG A 63 8.83 3.22 -3.62
CA ARG A 63 9.15 4.63 -3.84
C ARG A 63 8.55 5.12 -5.15
N SER A 64 8.58 6.43 -5.41
CA SER A 64 8.09 7.02 -6.67
C SER A 64 8.59 6.28 -7.91
N ARG A 65 9.90 6.02 -8.02
CA ARG A 65 10.48 5.28 -9.15
C ARG A 65 9.95 3.85 -9.32
N ASP A 66 9.56 3.20 -8.22
CA ASP A 66 9.05 1.84 -8.24
C ASP A 66 7.58 1.86 -8.70
N LEU A 67 6.85 2.94 -8.42
CA LEU A 67 5.52 3.21 -8.99
C LEU A 67 5.58 3.47 -10.49
N ASP A 68 6.57 4.23 -10.97
CA ASP A 68 6.77 4.46 -12.40
C ASP A 68 7.05 3.14 -13.14
N ARG A 69 7.88 2.28 -12.53
CA ARG A 69 8.15 0.92 -13.04
C ARG A 69 6.92 0.04 -13.00
N LEU A 70 6.12 0.11 -11.94
CA LEU A 70 4.85 -0.62 -11.84
C LEU A 70 3.91 -0.20 -12.97
N GLY A 71 3.76 1.11 -13.22
CA GLY A 71 2.96 1.64 -14.32
C GLY A 71 3.42 1.05 -15.67
N SER A 72 4.71 1.16 -15.96
CA SER A 72 5.30 0.63 -17.20
C SER A 72 5.14 -0.90 -17.33
N ALA A 73 5.19 -1.64 -16.23
CA ALA A 73 4.93 -3.07 -16.24
C ALA A 73 3.46 -3.38 -16.52
N LEU A 74 2.53 -2.65 -15.92
CA LEU A 74 1.08 -2.85 -16.11
C LEU A 74 0.65 -2.66 -17.56
N ASP A 75 1.33 -1.82 -18.35
CA ASP A 75 1.06 -1.66 -19.79
C ASP A 75 1.23 -2.96 -20.57
N ARG A 76 2.13 -3.84 -20.11
CA ARG A 76 2.35 -5.18 -20.69
C ARG A 76 1.45 -6.26 -20.09
N HIS A 77 0.64 -5.93 -19.09
CA HIS A 77 -0.21 -6.87 -18.35
C HIS A 77 -1.66 -6.35 -18.26
N PRO A 78 -2.43 -6.34 -19.37
CA PRO A 78 -3.72 -5.66 -19.44
C PRO A 78 -4.78 -6.19 -18.45
N GLY A 79 -4.74 -7.48 -18.09
CA GLY A 79 -5.63 -8.04 -17.07
C GLY A 79 -5.38 -7.47 -15.66
N LEU A 80 -4.11 -7.31 -15.28
CA LEU A 80 -3.72 -6.69 -14.02
C LEU A 80 -4.09 -5.20 -14.03
N ALA A 81 -3.72 -4.48 -15.09
CA ALA A 81 -3.99 -3.06 -15.22
C ALA A 81 -5.49 -2.76 -15.13
N ARG A 82 -6.33 -3.53 -15.84
CA ARG A 82 -7.79 -3.40 -15.79
C ARG A 82 -8.35 -3.63 -14.39
N THR A 83 -7.90 -4.69 -13.72
CA THR A 83 -8.42 -5.06 -12.40
C THR A 83 -8.05 -4.01 -11.34
N ILE A 84 -6.83 -3.46 -11.40
CA ILE A 84 -6.39 -2.38 -10.51
C ILE A 84 -7.17 -1.10 -10.79
N ARG A 85 -7.30 -0.69 -12.07
CA ARG A 85 -8.04 0.52 -12.46
C ARG A 85 -9.51 0.48 -12.03
N ARG A 86 -10.15 -0.70 -12.08
CA ARG A 86 -11.52 -0.89 -11.57
C ARG A 86 -11.68 -0.37 -10.14
N ALA A 87 -10.68 -0.53 -9.27
CA ALA A 87 -10.75 -0.04 -7.89
C ALA A 87 -10.78 1.50 -7.81
N LEU A 88 -10.22 2.21 -8.79
CA LEU A 88 -10.21 3.68 -8.87
C LEU A 88 -11.49 4.23 -9.53
N ASP A 89 -12.04 3.49 -10.49
CA ASP A 89 -13.23 3.90 -11.23
C ASP A 89 -14.53 3.59 -10.47
N SER A 90 -14.51 2.67 -9.50
CA SER A 90 -15.68 2.28 -8.70
C SER A 90 -16.17 3.36 -7.73
N SER A 91 -15.54 4.53 -7.72
CA SER A 91 -15.91 5.70 -6.92
C SER A 91 -16.56 6.83 -7.75
N ARG A 92 -16.96 6.56 -8.99
CA ARG A 92 -17.78 7.46 -9.83
C ARG A 92 -19.19 6.92 -10.02
#